data_AF-A5L859-F1
#
_entry.id   AF-A5L859-F1
#
_cell.length_a   1.000
_cell.length_b   1.000
_cell.length_c   1.000
_cell.angle_alpha   90.00
_cell.angle_beta   90.00
_cell.angle_gamma   90.00
#
_symmetry.space_group_name_H-M   'P 1'
#
loop_
_entity.id
_entity.type
_entity.pdbx_description
1 polymer ?
#
loop_
_entity_poly.entity_id
_entity_poly.type
_entity_poly.pdbx_seq_one_letter_code
_entity_poly.pdbx_strand_id
1 'polypeptide(L)'
;MYVNLAVLFISGYLISTSDGRGIDVFNWFTVPSMGELFANQSDLAGTVHYYAAWVLIIMASVHALAAIKHHVIDKDDTLRKMIGASK
;
A
#
# COMPACT_ATOMS: atom_id res chain seq x y z
N MET A 1 5.36 -7.34 -1.75
CA MET A 1 4.77 -6.02 -1.44
C MET A 1 4.12 -5.38 -2.66
N TYR A 2 4.81 -5.25 -3.79
CA TYR A 2 4.39 -4.39 -4.91
C TYR A 2 2.98 -4.64 -5.46
N VAL A 3 2.61 -5.90 -5.73
CA VAL A 3 1.25 -6.22 -6.21
C VAL A 3 0.19 -5.79 -5.20
N ASN A 4 0.41 -6.07 -3.91
CA ASN A 4 -0.52 -5.68 -2.85
C ASN A 4 -0.62 -4.15 -2.70
N LEU A 5 0.49 -3.43 -2.87
CA LEU A 5 0.49 -1.96 -2.90
C LEU A 5 -0.37 -1.43 -4.06
N ALA A 6 -0.25 -2.00 -5.27
CA ALA A 6 -1.07 -1.62 -6.40
C ALA A 6 -2.57 -1.85 -6.10
N VAL A 7 -2.94 -3.01 -5.54
CA VAL A 7 -4.32 -3.31 -5.12
C VAL A 7 -4.82 -2.30 -4.08
N LEU A 8 -4.00 -1.98 -3.08
CA LEU A 8 -4.34 -1.02 -2.03
C LEU A 8 -4.61 0.37 -2.59
N PHE A 9 -3.76 0.84 -3.51
CA PHE A 9 -3.94 2.16 -4.14
C PHE A 9 -5.15 2.22 -5.05
N ILE A 10 -5.35 1.20 -5.90
CA ILE A 10 -6.50 1.15 -6.82
C ILE A 10 -7.82 1.09 -6.03
N SER A 11 -7.91 0.23 -5.02
CA SER A 11 -9.10 0.14 -4.17
C SER A 11 -9.34 1.43 -3.38
N GLY A 12 -8.30 2.06 -2.83
CA GLY A 12 -8.42 3.34 -2.11
C GLY A 12 -8.93 4.48 -2.99
N TYR A 13 -8.45 4.54 -4.23
CA TYR A 13 -8.96 5.46 -5.24
C TYR A 13 -10.45 5.20 -5.52
N LEU A 14 -10.84 3.96 -5.79
CA LEU A 14 -12.24 3.61 -6.10
C LEU A 14 -13.21 3.91 -4.95
N ILE A 15 -12.79 3.76 -3.69
CA ILE A 15 -13.58 4.18 -2.53
C ILE A 15 -13.81 5.69 -2.56
N SER A 16 -12.74 6.46 -2.75
CA SER A 16 -12.76 7.92 -2.57
C SER A 16 -13.45 8.65 -3.72
N THR A 17 -13.54 8.05 -4.91
CA THR A 17 -14.13 8.67 -6.10
C THR A 17 -15.55 8.20 -6.42
N SER A 18 -16.13 7.28 -5.65
CA SER A 18 -17.44 6.68 -6.00
C SER A 18 -18.59 7.69 -6.04
N ASP A 19 -18.50 8.79 -5.30
CA ASP A 19 -19.52 9.85 -5.26
C ASP A 19 -19.28 11.00 -6.24
N GLY A 20 -18.36 10.83 -7.20
CA GLY A 20 -18.07 11.82 -8.23
C GLY A 20 -17.11 12.93 -7.78
N ARG A 21 -16.61 12.91 -6.53
CA ARG A 21 -15.62 13.89 -6.07
C ARG A 21 -14.20 13.47 -6.42
N GLY A 22 -13.40 14.45 -6.84
CA GLY A 22 -11.96 14.27 -7.04
C GLY A 22 -11.22 14.21 -5.71
N ILE A 23 -9.97 13.75 -5.75
CA ILE A 23 -9.08 13.67 -4.58
C ILE A 23 -8.06 14.81 -4.66
N ASP A 24 -8.08 15.72 -3.68
CA ASP A 24 -7.10 16.80 -3.61
C ASP A 24 -5.77 16.30 -3.04
N VAL A 25 -4.69 16.51 -3.79
CA VAL A 25 -3.33 16.13 -3.40
C VAL A 25 -2.62 17.36 -2.85
N PHE A 26 -2.62 17.50 -1.53
CA PHE A 26 -1.98 18.60 -0.80
C PHE A 26 -2.40 20.01 -1.26
N ASN A 27 -3.58 20.17 -1.88
CA ASN A 27 -4.03 21.39 -2.57
C ASN A 27 -3.14 21.85 -3.74
N TRP A 28 -2.26 21.00 -4.27
CA TRP A 28 -1.44 21.30 -5.45
C TRP A 28 -2.18 21.01 -6.74
N PHE A 29 -2.93 19.91 -6.76
CA PHE A 29 -3.78 19.51 -7.87
C PHE A 29 -4.86 18.55 -7.38
N THR A 30 -5.89 18.38 -8.19
CA THR A 30 -6.98 17.43 -7.96
C THR A 30 -6.84 16.25 -8.91
N VAL A 31 -6.83 15.03 -8.39
CA VAL A 31 -6.97 13.82 -9.19
C VAL A 31 -8.46 13.67 -9.52
N PRO A 32 -8.84 13.63 -10.81
CA PRO A 32 -10.24 13.62 -11.22
C PRO A 32 -10.95 12.36 -10.73
N SER A 33 -12.26 12.50 -10.47
CA SER A 33 -13.11 11.35 -10.19
C SER A 33 -13.42 10.57 -11.45
N MET A 34 -13.46 9.24 -11.34
CA MET A 34 -14.09 8.38 -12.35
C MET A 34 -15.56 8.07 -12.02
N GLY A 35 -16.09 8.63 -10.93
CA GLY A 35 -17.41 8.31 -10.41
C GLY A 35 -17.53 6.85 -9.96
N GLU A 36 -18.78 6.39 -9.94
CA GLU A 36 -19.10 4.97 -9.78
C GLU A 36 -19.00 4.25 -11.13
N LEU A 37 -18.13 3.23 -11.20
CA LEU A 37 -17.89 2.40 -12.38
C LEU A 37 -18.72 1.11 -12.36
N PHE A 38 -19.18 0.69 -11.18
CA PHE A 38 -19.97 -0.51 -10.97
C PHE A 38 -20.78 -0.40 -9.66
N ALA A 39 -21.89 -1.11 -9.57
CA ALA A 39 -22.78 -1.04 -8.41
C ALA A 39 -22.09 -1.44 -7.11
N ASN A 40 -22.36 -0.69 -6.03
CA ASN A 40 -21.78 -0.88 -4.69
C ASN A 40 -20.25 -0.74 -4.69
N GLN A 41 -19.71 0.16 -5.52
CA GLN A 41 -18.26 0.33 -5.67
C GLN A 41 -17.56 0.60 -4.34
N SER A 42 -18.08 1.53 -3.54
CA SER A 42 -17.48 1.91 -2.26
C SER A 42 -17.36 0.74 -1.29
N ASP A 43 -18.38 -0.10 -1.21
CA ASP A 43 -18.45 -1.21 -0.26
C ASP A 43 -17.53 -2.37 -0.70
N LEU A 44 -17.56 -2.70 -1.98
CA LEU A 44 -16.71 -3.77 -2.53
C LEU A 44 -15.23 -3.36 -2.51
N ALA A 45 -14.91 -2.14 -2.98
CA ALA A 45 -13.56 -1.61 -2.93
C ALA A 45 -13.08 -1.42 -1.47
N GLY A 46 -13.97 -1.00 -0.57
CA GLY A 46 -13.72 -0.92 0.87
C GLY A 46 -13.32 -2.25 1.48
N THR A 47 -14.05 -3.33 1.15
CA THR A 47 -13.73 -4.68 1.60
C THR A 47 -12.35 -5.13 1.08
N VAL A 48 -12.08 -4.93 -0.21
CA VAL A 48 -10.77 -5.25 -0.82
C VAL A 48 -9.66 -4.46 -0.15
N HIS A 49 -9.85 -3.16 0.07
CA HIS A 49 -8.87 -2.28 0.69
C HIS A 49 -8.57 -2.70 2.14
N TYR A 50 -9.59 -3.05 2.92
CA TYR A 50 -9.44 -3.52 4.29
C TYR A 50 -8.53 -4.76 4.37
N TYR A 51 -8.79 -5.79 3.55
CA TYR A 51 -7.96 -6.98 3.54
C TYR A 51 -6.57 -6.72 2.96
N ALA A 52 -6.47 -5.91 1.88
CA ALA A 52 -5.18 -5.54 1.31
C ALA A 52 -4.31 -4.78 2.32
N ALA A 53 -4.90 -3.93 3.17
CA ALA A 53 -4.20 -3.21 4.23
C ALA A 53 -3.65 -4.18 5.29
N TRP A 54 -4.47 -5.10 5.78
CA TRP A 54 -4.03 -6.12 6.74
C TRP A 54 -2.94 -7.04 6.17
N VAL A 55 -3.09 -7.46 4.91
CA VAL A 55 -2.06 -8.22 4.20
C VAL A 55 -0.77 -7.41 4.12
N LEU A 56 -0.83 -6.11 3.79
CA LEU A 56 0.35 -5.26 3.72
C LEU A 56 1.05 -5.17 5.07
N ILE A 57 0.31 -4.96 6.15
CA ILE A 57 0.85 -4.86 7.52
C ILE A 57 1.59 -6.14 7.89
N ILE A 58 0.96 -7.31 7.67
CA ILE A 58 1.58 -8.61 7.98
C ILE A 58 2.83 -8.81 7.14
N MET A 59 2.74 -8.58 5.83
CA MET A 59 3.87 -8.76 4.92
C MET A 59 5.03 -7.83 5.30
N ALA A 60 4.76 -6.54 5.55
CA ALA A 60 5.77 -5.56 5.96
C ALA A 60 6.42 -5.93 7.30
N SER A 61 5.63 -6.40 8.26
CA SER A 61 6.14 -6.87 9.55
C SER A 61 7.06 -8.07 9.38
N VAL A 62 6.64 -9.08 8.60
CA VAL A 62 7.47 -10.25 8.29
C VAL A 62 8.75 -9.85 7.55
N HIS A 63 8.66 -8.94 6.58
CA HIS A 63 9.82 -8.44 5.84
C HIS A 63 10.82 -7.73 6.76
N ALA A 64 10.35 -6.84 7.64
CA ALA A 64 11.20 -6.15 8.61
C ALA A 64 11.85 -7.14 9.60
N LEU A 65 11.08 -8.09 10.14
CA LEU A 65 11.59 -9.14 11.01
C LEU A 65 12.63 -10.03 10.31
N ALA A 66 12.43 -10.36 9.04
CA ALA A 66 13.41 -11.09 8.25
C ALA A 66 14.71 -10.30 8.08
N ALA A 67 14.63 -9.01 7.73
CA ALA A 67 15.82 -8.15 7.61
C ALA A 67 16.58 -8.04 8.95
N ILE A 68 15.87 -7.95 10.08
CA ILE A 68 16.46 -7.95 11.42
C ILE A 68 17.09 -9.32 11.74
N LYS A 69 16.42 -10.44 11.42
CA LYS A 69 16.98 -11.79 11.57
C LYS A 69 18.29 -11.93 10.78
N HIS A 70 18.29 -11.52 9.52
CA HIS A 70 19.47 -11.53 8.66
C HIS A 70 20.62 -10.72 9.27
N HIS A 71 20.31 -9.56 9.86
CA HIS A 71 21.31 -8.71 10.48
C HIS A 71 21.87 -9.27 11.80
N VAL A 72 21.00 -9.79 12.68
CA VAL A 72 21.37 -10.16 14.06
C VAL A 72 21.84 -11.62 14.17
N ILE A 73 21.14 -12.54 13.49
CA ILE A 73 21.39 -13.99 13.58
C ILE A 73 22.29 -14.45 12.44
N ASP A 74 21.88 -14.19 11.19
CA ASP A 74 22.62 -14.67 10.02
C ASP A 74 23.91 -13.84 9.80
N LYS A 75 23.97 -12.64 10.39
CA LYS A 75 25.10 -11.69 10.37
C LYS A 75 25.55 -11.34 8.95
N ASP A 76 24.61 -11.22 8.03
CA ASP A 76 24.88 -10.77 6.67
C ASP A 76 24.58 -9.27 6.46
N ASP A 77 24.95 -8.77 5.28
CA ASP A 77 24.85 -7.36 4.93
C ASP A 77 23.49 -6.96 4.35
N THR A 78 22.46 -7.81 4.36
CA THR A 78 21.15 -7.54 3.73
C THR A 78 20.56 -6.20 4.18
N LEU A 79 20.47 -5.97 5.50
CA LEU A 79 19.97 -4.71 6.04
C LEU A 79 20.93 -3.54 5.77
N ARG A 80 22.24 -3.77 5.86
CA ARG A 80 23.26 -2.73 5.62
C ARG A 80 23.22 -2.19 4.19
N LYS A 81 22.93 -3.06 3.21
CA LYS A 81 22.73 -2.67 1.81
C LYS A 81 21.51 -1.78 1.62
N MET A 82 20.43 -2.01 2.37
CA MET A 82 19.22 -1.17 2.30
C MET A 82 19.43 0.24 2.86
N ILE A 83 20.24 0.38 3.92
CA ILE A 83 20.49 1.67 4.58
C ILE A 83 21.74 2.40 4.08
N GLY A 84 22.40 1.89 3.04
CA GLY A 84 23.62 2.49 2.48
C GLY A 84 24.85 2.41 3.40
N ALA A 85 24.88 1.45 4.33
CA ALA A 85 25.98 1.23 5.28
C ALA A 85 26.94 0.10 4.86
N SER A 86 26.68 -0.56 3.72
CA SER A 86 27.65 -1.44 3.07
C SER A 86 28.52 -0.61 2.13
N LYS A 87 29.84 -0.80 2.21
CA LYS A 87 30.73 -0.45 1.10
C LYS A 87 30.47 -1.38 -0.09
#